data_AF-A0A562T1A8-F1
#
_entry.id   AF-A0A562T1A8-F1
#
_cell.length_a   1.000
_cell.length_b   1.000
_cell.length_c   1.000
_cell.angle_alpha   90.00
_cell.angle_beta   90.00
_cell.angle_gamma   90.00
#
_symmetry.space_group_name_H-M   'P 1'
#
loop_
_entity.id
_entity.type
_entity.pdbx_description
1 polymer ?
#
loop_
_entity_poly.entity_id
_entity_poly.type
_entity_poly.pdbx_seq_one_letter_code
_entity_poly.pdbx_strand_id
1 'polypeptide(L)'
;MTNFKAIIDFFGLSTEEASAYLGVDQDAVIRWCNMPESPPKEVWRSLVILFDTVRFAAEDAAKAADLDNINTADLNTLPIAQHTAGGPANGPNKAIAAMAITSLARAMV
;
A
#
# COMPACT_ATOMS: atom_id res chain seq x y z
N MET A 1 -20.18 4.01 0.12
CA MET A 1 -18.78 3.59 0.12
C MET A 1 -18.30 3.60 1.57
N THR A 2 -17.84 2.47 2.11
CA THR A 2 -17.39 2.38 3.52
C THR A 2 -15.93 2.84 3.65
N ASN A 3 -15.53 3.29 4.84
CA ASN A 3 -14.13 3.64 5.11
C ASN A 3 -13.19 2.45 4.90
N PHE A 4 -13.67 1.24 5.22
CA PHE A 4 -12.93 0.01 4.98
C PHE A 4 -12.68 -0.20 3.48
N LYS A 5 -13.71 -0.05 2.65
CA LYS A 5 -13.54 -0.13 1.18
C LYS A 5 -12.56 0.91 0.65
N ALA A 6 -12.63 2.15 1.14
CA ALA A 6 -11.70 3.20 0.71
C ALA A 6 -10.24 2.84 1.02
N ILE A 7 -9.97 2.19 2.15
CA ILE A 7 -8.63 1.76 2.54
C ILE A 7 -8.15 0.57 1.70
N ILE A 8 -9.01 -0.42 1.45
CA ILE A 8 -8.69 -1.55 0.56
C ILE A 8 -8.38 -1.06 -0.86
N ASP A 9 -9.20 -0.14 -1.38
CA ASP A 9 -8.99 0.49 -2.69
C ASP A 9 -7.69 1.32 -2.72
N PHE A 10 -7.37 2.03 -1.64
CA PHE A 10 -6.12 2.80 -1.51
C PHE A 10 -4.88 1.90 -1.61
N PHE A 11 -4.91 0.74 -0.94
CA PHE A 11 -3.85 -0.25 -1.07
C PHE A 11 -3.96 -1.06 -2.36
N GLY A 12 -4.96 -0.82 -3.21
CA GLY A 12 -5.16 -1.55 -4.47
C GLY A 12 -5.35 -3.05 -4.29
N LEU A 13 -5.84 -3.49 -3.13
CA LEU A 13 -6.03 -4.91 -2.81
C LEU A 13 -7.33 -5.42 -3.43
N SER A 14 -7.27 -6.57 -4.09
CA SER A 14 -8.49 -7.32 -4.42
C SER A 14 -9.14 -7.86 -3.14
N THR A 15 -10.41 -8.25 -3.20
CA THR A 15 -11.09 -8.92 -2.07
C THR A 15 -10.33 -10.18 -1.63
N GLU A 16 -9.79 -10.93 -2.60
CA GLU A 16 -9.03 -12.16 -2.35
C GLU A 16 -7.70 -11.84 -1.64
N GLU A 17 -6.94 -10.85 -2.14
CA GLU A 17 -5.69 -10.41 -1.54
C GLU A 17 -5.91 -9.85 -0.13
N ALA A 18 -6.96 -9.05 0.06
CA ALA A 18 -7.35 -8.52 1.36
C ALA A 18 -7.71 -9.64 2.34
N SER A 19 -8.47 -10.65 1.89
CA SER A 19 -8.83 -11.81 2.72
C SER A 19 -7.61 -12.61 3.16
N ALA A 20 -6.68 -12.84 2.23
CA ALA A 20 -5.45 -13.57 2.49
C ALA A 20 -4.54 -12.80 3.46
N TYR A 21 -4.37 -11.49 3.25
CA TYR A 21 -3.53 -10.64 4.10
C TYR A 21 -4.11 -10.50 5.52
N LEU A 22 -5.42 -10.31 5.64
CA LEU A 22 -6.08 -10.09 6.91
C LEU A 22 -6.37 -11.40 7.66
N GLY A 23 -6.25 -12.56 7.01
CA GLY A 23 -6.54 -13.87 7.60
C GLY A 23 -8.01 -14.06 7.94
N VAL A 24 -8.92 -13.54 7.10
CA VAL A 24 -10.38 -13.56 7.31
C VAL A 24 -11.09 -14.09 6.07
N ASP A 25 -12.35 -14.52 6.23
CA ASP A 25 -13.17 -14.97 5.10
C ASP A 25 -13.43 -13.85 4.09
N GLN A 26 -13.40 -14.17 2.79
CA GLN A 26 -13.72 -13.22 1.72
C GLN A 26 -15.10 -12.58 1.87
N ASP A 27 -16.09 -13.37 2.31
CA ASP A 27 -17.44 -12.86 2.55
C ASP A 27 -17.42 -11.74 3.60
N ALA A 28 -16.63 -11.87 4.67
CA ALA A 28 -16.51 -10.83 5.68
C ALA A 28 -15.92 -9.53 5.09
N VAL A 29 -14.90 -9.65 4.24
CA VAL A 29 -14.32 -8.50 3.50
C VAL A 29 -15.38 -7.83 2.62
N ILE A 30 -16.15 -8.62 1.85
CA ILE A 30 -17.23 -8.11 0.99
C ILE A 30 -18.29 -7.40 1.83
N ARG A 31 -18.68 -7.97 2.98
CA ARG A 31 -19.64 -7.35 3.88
C ARG A 31 -19.15 -6.00 4.39
N TRP A 32 -17.94 -5.91 4.92
CA TRP A 32 -17.38 -4.65 5.43
C TRP A 32 -17.16 -3.60 4.33
N CYS A 33 -16.98 -4.02 3.08
CA CYS A 33 -16.89 -3.12 1.94
C CYS A 33 -18.24 -2.49 1.54
N ASN A 34 -19.35 -3.20 1.75
CA ASN A 34 -20.65 -2.83 1.17
C ASN A 34 -21.72 -2.46 2.22
N MET A 35 -21.59 -2.95 3.46
CA MET A 35 -22.55 -2.76 4.54
C MET A 35 -21.98 -1.87 5.64
N PRO A 36 -22.83 -1.20 6.44
CA PRO A 36 -22.41 -0.41 7.60
C PRO A 36 -21.94 -1.27 8.80
N GLU A 37 -21.42 -2.47 8.53
CA GLU A 37 -20.80 -3.36 9.50
C GLU A 37 -19.32 -2.99 9.60
N SER A 38 -18.82 -2.73 10.82
CA SER A 38 -17.40 -2.45 11.03
C SER A 38 -16.60 -3.74 11.25
N PRO A 39 -15.40 -3.86 10.65
CA PRO A 39 -14.45 -4.91 10.97
C PRO A 39 -14.06 -4.89 12.45
N PRO A 40 -13.64 -6.04 13.02
CA PRO A 40 -13.00 -6.11 14.32
C PRO A 40 -11.76 -5.22 14.42
N LYS A 41 -11.44 -4.75 15.64
CA LYS A 41 -10.27 -3.88 15.91
C LYS A 41 -8.94 -4.44 15.37
N GLU A 42 -8.77 -5.76 15.38
CA GLU A 42 -7.51 -6.39 14.93
C GLU A 42 -7.33 -6.28 13.42
N VAL A 43 -8.42 -6.26 12.65
CA VAL A 43 -8.38 -6.01 11.19
C VAL A 43 -7.87 -4.60 10.91
N TRP A 44 -8.37 -3.61 11.66
CA TRP A 44 -7.89 -2.25 11.57
C TRP A 44 -6.41 -2.14 11.95
N ARG A 45 -5.98 -2.85 12.99
CA ARG A 45 -4.57 -2.90 13.41
C ARG A 45 -3.68 -3.46 12.30
N SER A 46 -4.09 -4.54 11.63
CA SER A 46 -3.35 -5.11 10.50
C SER A 46 -3.23 -4.13 9.33
N LEU A 47 -4.29 -3.36 9.03
CA LEU A 47 -4.23 -2.32 7.99
C LEU A 47 -3.30 -1.17 8.36
N VAL A 48 -3.20 -0.80 9.64
CA VAL A 48 -2.21 0.20 10.11
C VAL A 48 -0.78 -0.34 9.93
N ILE A 49 -0.53 -1.61 10.25
CA ILE A 49 0.78 -2.23 10.03
C ILE A 49 1.14 -2.24 8.54
N LEU A 50 0.17 -2.54 7.66
CA LEU A 50 0.37 -2.45 6.22
C LEU A 50 0.72 -1.03 5.79
N PHE A 51 0.00 -0.03 6.30
CA PHE A 51 0.27 1.38 6.03
C PHE A 51 1.70 1.77 6.40
N ASP A 52 2.15 1.43 7.61
CA ASP A 52 3.49 1.74 8.07
C ASP A 52 4.56 1.03 7.23
N THR A 53 4.31 -0.23 6.86
CA THR A 53 5.23 -0.99 5.99
C THR A 53 5.38 -0.30 4.63
N VAL A 54 4.25 0.13 4.05
CA VAL A 54 4.26 0.86 2.78
C VAL A 54 5.02 2.18 2.91
N ARG A 55 4.76 2.94 3.97
CA ARG A 55 5.41 4.22 4.24
C ARG A 55 6.92 4.06 4.40
N PHE A 56 7.37 3.14 5.23
CA PHE A 56 8.80 2.91 5.46
C PHE A 56 9.51 2.44 4.20
N ALA A 57 8.91 1.51 3.44
CA ALA A 57 9.48 1.07 2.18
C ALA A 57 9.59 2.22 1.16
N ALA A 58 8.60 3.11 1.13
CA ALA A 58 8.63 4.28 0.25
C ALA A 58 9.72 5.29 0.66
N GLU A 59 9.87 5.54 1.96
CA GLU A 59 10.94 6.41 2.50
C GLU A 59 12.33 5.86 2.19
N ASP A 60 12.53 4.55 2.36
CA ASP A 60 13.82 3.93 2.08
C ASP A 60 14.12 3.88 0.57
N ALA A 61 13.12 3.62 -0.27
CA ALA A 61 13.25 3.72 -1.72
C ALA A 61 13.60 5.15 -2.17
N ALA A 62 12.98 6.16 -1.57
CA ALA A 62 13.29 7.56 -1.86
C ALA A 62 14.71 7.95 -1.41
N LYS A 63 15.20 7.44 -0.27
CA LYS A 63 16.59 7.67 0.18
C LYS A 63 17.63 6.96 -0.68
N ALA A 64 17.30 5.77 -1.17
CA ALA A 64 18.19 4.97 -2.01
C ALA A 64 18.28 5.50 -3.44
N ALA A 65 17.31 6.32 -3.85
CA ALA A 65 17.29 6.97 -5.14
C ALA A 65 18.40 8.04 -5.20
N ASP A 66 19.28 7.94 -6.20
CA ASP A 66 20.31 8.94 -6.47
C ASP A 66 19.66 10.21 -7.03
N LEU A 67 19.36 11.16 -6.14
CA LEU A 67 18.64 12.40 -6.44
C LEU A 67 19.33 13.25 -7.50
N ASP A 68 20.65 13.18 -7.62
CA ASP A 68 21.42 13.96 -8.59
C ASP A 68 21.29 13.41 -10.02
N ASN A 69 20.88 12.15 -10.18
CA ASN A 69 20.77 11.46 -11.47
C ASN A 69 19.33 11.06 -11.86
N ILE A 70 18.31 11.40 -11.06
CA ILE A 70 16.91 11.09 -11.38
C ILE A 70 16.31 12.19 -12.25
N ASN A 71 15.87 11.81 -13.46
CA ASN A 71 15.06 12.67 -14.32
C ASN A 71 13.55 12.37 -14.12
N THR A 72 12.68 13.32 -14.46
CA THR A 72 11.22 13.16 -14.34
C THR A 72 10.68 11.98 -15.17
N ALA A 73 11.39 11.59 -16.23
CA ALA A 73 11.06 10.43 -17.05
C ALA A 73 11.31 9.10 -16.33
N ASP A 74 12.27 9.05 -15.41
CA ASP A 74 12.72 7.82 -14.74
C ASP A 74 11.83 7.44 -13.55
N LEU A 75 11.05 8.40 -13.04
CA LEU A 75 10.15 8.23 -11.89
C LEU A 75 9.15 7.07 -12.09
N ASN A 76 8.68 6.84 -13.32
CA ASN A 76 7.75 5.74 -13.61
C ASN A 76 8.40 4.35 -13.65
N THR A 77 9.74 4.27 -13.66
CA THR A 77 10.50 3.04 -13.85
C THR A 77 11.41 2.68 -12.67
N LEU A 78 11.38 3.47 -11.59
CA LEU A 78 12.24 3.24 -10.43
C LEU A 78 11.98 1.84 -9.82
N PRO A 79 13.02 0.98 -9.72
CA PRO A 79 12.87 -0.30 -9.05
C PRO A 79 12.78 -0.08 -7.54
N ILE A 80 11.69 -0.55 -6.94
CA ILE A 80 11.41 -0.36 -5.52
C ILE A 80 11.51 -1.72 -4.82
N ALA A 81 12.51 -1.87 -3.97
CA ALA A 81 12.72 -3.07 -3.18
C ALA A 81 11.67 -3.18 -2.06
N GLN A 82 11.16 -4.39 -1.82
CA GLN A 82 10.19 -4.64 -0.75
C GLN A 82 10.83 -5.30 0.47
N HIS A 83 10.34 -4.92 1.64
CA HIS A 83 10.54 -5.64 2.89
C HIS A 83 9.19 -6.19 3.40
N THR A 84 8.50 -7.03 2.62
CA THR A 84 7.25 -7.66 3.04
C THR A 84 7.40 -9.18 3.11
N ALA A 85 7.09 -9.76 4.28
CA ALA A 85 7.25 -11.19 4.56
C ALA A 85 6.12 -12.09 4.00
N GLY A 86 5.21 -11.56 3.17
CA GLY A 86 3.92 -12.20 2.82
C GLY A 86 3.66 -12.47 1.33
N GLY A 87 4.67 -12.37 0.47
CA GLY A 87 4.50 -12.47 -0.98
C GLY A 87 4.00 -11.17 -1.63
N PRO A 88 4.15 -11.02 -2.96
CA PRO A 88 3.87 -9.76 -3.64
C PRO A 88 2.37 -9.56 -3.87
N ALA A 89 1.74 -8.69 -3.09
CA ALA A 89 0.43 -8.14 -3.44
C ALA A 89 0.65 -6.93 -4.37
N ASN A 90 0.03 -6.94 -5.56
CA ASN A 90 0.32 -5.94 -6.59
C ASN A 90 -0.12 -4.52 -6.17
N GLY A 91 -1.16 -4.42 -5.35
CA GLY A 91 -1.71 -3.17 -4.84
C GLY A 91 -0.72 -2.41 -3.92
N PRO A 92 -0.28 -3.00 -2.78
CA PRO A 92 0.68 -2.38 -1.89
C PRO A 92 1.96 -1.96 -2.60
N ASN A 93 2.42 -2.70 -3.61
CA ASN A 93 3.60 -2.35 -4.41
C ASN A 93 3.41 -1.04 -5.16
N LYS A 94 2.23 -0.84 -5.75
CA LYS A 94 1.87 0.42 -6.42
C LYS A 94 1.75 1.56 -5.42
N ALA A 95 1.24 1.30 -4.20
CA ALA A 95 1.15 2.31 -3.16
C ALA A 95 2.53 2.76 -2.66
N ILE A 96 3.47 1.82 -2.46
CA ILE A 96 4.87 2.13 -2.13
C ILE A 96 5.48 2.98 -3.25
N ALA A 97 5.29 2.56 -4.50
CA ALA A 97 5.83 3.28 -5.65
C ALA A 97 5.29 4.70 -5.77
N ALA A 98 3.97 4.86 -5.69
CA ALA A 98 3.33 6.16 -5.72
C ALA A 98 3.86 7.07 -4.60
N MET A 99 4.01 6.55 -3.37
CA MET A 99 4.54 7.33 -2.25
C MET A 99 6.01 7.69 -2.42
N ALA A 100 6.85 6.75 -2.86
CA ALA A 100 8.28 7.00 -3.09
C ALA A 100 8.47 8.06 -4.18
N ILE A 101 7.79 7.91 -5.31
CA ILE A 101 7.84 8.86 -6.43
C ILE A 101 7.35 10.24 -6.00
N THR A 102 6.23 10.32 -5.28
CA THR A 102 5.69 11.60 -4.80
C THR A 102 6.66 12.28 -3.84
N SER A 103 7.33 11.51 -2.99
CA SER A 103 8.33 12.02 -2.05
C SER A 103 9.59 12.54 -2.77
N LEU A 104 10.06 11.81 -3.79
CA LEU A 104 11.15 12.22 -4.66
C LEU A 104 10.81 13.48 -5.44
N ALA A 105 9.65 13.53 -6.10
CA ALA A 105 9.19 14.67 -6.86
C ALA A 105 9.11 15.95 -6.01
N ARG A 106 8.73 15.83 -4.72
CA ARG A 106 8.76 16.96 -3.78
C ARG A 106 10.17 17.49 -3.52
N ALA A 107 11.19 16.62 -3.49
CA ALA A 107 12.57 17.02 -3.25
C ALA A 107 13.22 17.71 -4.47
N MET A 108 12.64 17.54 -5.66
CA MET A 108 13.13 18.15 -6.91
C MET A 108 12.63 19.59 -7.15
N VAL A 109 11.72 20.10 -6.31
CA VAL A 109 11.17 21.47 -6.36
C VAL A 109 11.90 22.37 -5.37
#